data_AF-A0A847RQM0-F1
#
_entry.id   AF-A0A847RQM0-F1
#
_cell.length_a   1.000
_cell.length_b   1.000
_cell.length_c   1.000
_cell.angle_alpha   90.00
_cell.angle_beta   90.00
_cell.angle_gamma   90.00
#
_symmetry.space_group_name_H-M   'P 1'
#
loop_
_entity.id
_entity.type
_entity.pdbx_description
1 polymer ?
#
loop_
_entity_poly.entity_id
_entity_poly.type
_entity_poly.pdbx_seq_one_letter_code
_entity_poly.pdbx_strand_id
1 'polypeptide(L)'
;MEQQQTIFDKSFDEVHTLRRRQLMQPWLKLYTWITIGFGLLFSFLIFRESITAFKASPQDNAGYIVGFAIVGIIISAIYLAPAVLVWLEVKWAIWFNIVIAALWVVTIALGTIMSGTDSLYVGVTIIYFIPFWAGLFPLRRRWSKEAISGPTLRKLRGQL
;
A
#
# COMPACT_ATOMS: atom_id res chain seq x y z
N MET A 1 -45.16 -1.04 -41.26
CA MET A 1 -44.18 -1.78 -40.44
C MET A 1 -43.23 -0.76 -39.84
N GLU A 2 -43.56 -0.26 -38.66
CA GLU A 2 -42.74 0.75 -37.98
C GLU A 2 -41.73 0.06 -37.08
N GLN A 3 -40.44 0.25 -37.36
CA GLN A 3 -39.36 -0.12 -36.47
C GLN A 3 -39.40 0.81 -35.26
N GLN A 4 -39.94 0.31 -34.16
CA GLN A 4 -39.88 0.96 -32.86
C GLN A 4 -38.41 1.03 -32.42
N GLN A 5 -37.76 2.16 -32.69
CA GLN A 5 -36.45 2.49 -32.16
C GLN A 5 -36.54 2.50 -30.63
N THR A 6 -35.94 1.49 -30.00
CA THR A 6 -35.80 1.42 -28.55
C THR A 6 -34.90 2.57 -28.09
N ILE A 7 -35.53 3.59 -27.51
CA ILE A 7 -34.93 4.77 -26.85
C ILE A 7 -34.21 4.38 -25.53
N PHE A 8 -34.22 3.10 -25.16
CA PHE A 8 -33.41 2.57 -24.07
C PHE A 8 -31.96 2.47 -24.51
N ASP A 9 -31.36 3.63 -24.42
CA ASP A 9 -29.97 3.97 -24.56
C ASP A 9 -29.13 2.94 -23.78
N LYS A 10 -28.36 2.13 -24.51
CA LYS A 10 -27.37 1.18 -23.94
C LYS A 10 -26.31 1.90 -23.08
N SER A 11 -26.35 3.23 -23.02
CA SER A 11 -25.56 4.09 -22.13
C SER A 11 -25.97 3.96 -20.65
N PHE A 12 -27.18 3.48 -20.33
CA PHE A 12 -27.62 3.31 -18.93
C PHE A 12 -27.09 2.04 -18.24
N ASP A 13 -26.61 1.06 -19.01
CA ASP A 13 -26.00 -0.17 -18.47
C ASP A 13 -24.49 -0.04 -18.22
N GLU A 14 -23.86 1.06 -18.64
CA GLU A 14 -22.55 1.43 -18.12
C GLU A 14 -22.72 1.99 -16.70
N VAL A 15 -22.97 1.09 -15.75
CA VAL A 15 -22.66 1.33 -14.35
C VAL A 15 -21.15 1.53 -14.28
N HIS A 16 -20.69 2.76 -14.52
CA HIS A 16 -19.33 3.17 -14.22
C HIS A 16 -19.17 3.05 -12.71
N THR A 17 -18.76 1.85 -12.26
CA THR A 17 -18.25 1.64 -10.91
C THR A 17 -17.04 2.55 -10.78
N LEU A 18 -17.21 3.67 -10.08
CA LEU A 18 -16.13 4.61 -9.76
C LEU A 18 -14.94 3.79 -9.24
N ARG A 19 -13.80 3.89 -9.93
CA ARG A 19 -12.58 3.18 -9.52
C ARG A 19 -12.10 3.77 -8.20
N ARG A 20 -11.73 2.93 -7.24
CA ARG A 20 -11.38 3.36 -5.88
C ARG A 20 -10.19 4.30 -5.83
N ARG A 21 -9.31 4.23 -6.83
CA ARG A 21 -8.19 5.15 -7.05
C ARG A 21 -8.65 6.55 -7.44
N GLN A 22 -9.82 6.75 -8.04
CA GLN A 22 -10.36 8.09 -8.30
C GLN A 22 -10.71 8.83 -7.00
N LEU A 23 -11.04 8.08 -5.94
CA LEU A 23 -11.38 8.61 -4.61
C LEU A 23 -10.16 9.03 -3.79
N MET A 24 -8.97 8.60 -4.19
CA MET A 24 -7.71 9.03 -3.58
C MET A 24 -7.48 10.51 -3.88
N GLN A 25 -7.13 11.26 -2.83
CA GLN A 25 -6.75 12.65 -2.96
C GLN A 25 -5.47 12.77 -3.81
N PRO A 26 -5.28 13.84 -4.60
CA PRO A 26 -4.14 13.97 -5.50
C PRO A 26 -2.77 13.84 -4.79
N TRP A 27 -2.63 14.45 -3.62
CA TRP A 27 -1.40 14.36 -2.84
C TRP A 27 -1.11 12.92 -2.39
N LEU A 28 -2.15 12.14 -2.04
CA LEU A 28 -1.99 10.74 -1.61
C LEU A 28 -1.57 9.85 -2.79
N LYS A 29 -2.05 10.15 -4.01
CA LYS A 29 -1.57 9.46 -5.23
C LYS A 29 -0.10 9.73 -5.47
N LEU A 30 0.32 10.99 -5.36
CA LEU A 30 1.72 11.38 -5.48
C LEU A 30 2.56 10.67 -4.41
N TYR A 31 2.10 10.68 -3.16
CA TYR A 31 2.78 10.01 -2.05
C TYR A 31 2.90 8.50 -2.26
N THR A 32 1.86 7.86 -2.79
CA THR A 32 1.87 6.43 -3.13
C THR A 32 2.95 6.12 -4.15
N TRP A 33 3.08 6.93 -5.20
CA TRP A 33 4.14 6.79 -6.19
C TRP A 33 5.53 7.01 -5.60
N ILE A 34 5.70 8.05 -4.78
CA ILE A 34 6.96 8.30 -4.09
C ILE A 34 7.32 7.09 -3.22
N THR A 35 6.37 6.55 -2.46
CA THR A 35 6.57 5.36 -1.61
C THR A 35 6.95 4.13 -2.43
N ILE A 36 6.31 3.90 -3.58
CA ILE A 36 6.70 2.82 -4.51
C ILE A 36 8.13 3.03 -5.01
N GLY A 37 8.47 4.25 -5.42
CA GLY A 37 9.82 4.59 -5.89
C GLY A 37 10.89 4.36 -4.84
N PHE A 38 10.66 4.82 -3.60
CA PHE A 38 11.56 4.55 -2.48
C PHE A 38 11.62 3.05 -2.15
N GLY A 39 10.48 2.35 -2.13
CA GLY A 39 10.44 0.91 -1.90
C GLY A 39 11.26 0.12 -2.93
N LEU A 40 11.16 0.50 -4.21
CA LEU A 40 11.96 -0.09 -5.29
C LEU A 40 13.45 0.22 -5.13
N LEU A 41 13.80 1.47 -4.81
CA LEU A 41 15.18 1.88 -4.56
C LEU A 41 15.80 1.10 -3.40
N PHE A 42 15.12 1.04 -2.25
CA PHE A 42 15.58 0.26 -1.09
C PHE A 42 15.72 -1.22 -1.42
N SER A 43 14.76 -1.80 -2.15
CA SER A 43 14.83 -3.19 -2.58
C SER A 43 16.02 -3.46 -3.50
N PHE A 44 16.29 -2.53 -4.42
CA PHE A 44 17.46 -2.60 -5.28
C PHE A 44 18.77 -2.52 -4.49
N LEU A 45 18.86 -1.62 -3.50
CA LEU A 45 20.05 -1.50 -2.63
C LEU A 45 20.28 -2.78 -1.84
N ILE A 46 19.24 -3.32 -1.19
CA ILE A 46 19.33 -4.59 -0.45
C ILE A 46 19.77 -5.74 -1.37
N PHE A 47 19.20 -5.83 -2.57
CA PHE A 47 19.56 -6.83 -3.56
C PHE A 47 21.03 -6.69 -4.02
N ARG A 48 21.48 -5.46 -4.28
CA ARG A 48 22.87 -5.16 -4.63
C ARG A 48 23.83 -5.58 -3.52
N GLU A 49 23.55 -5.23 -2.28
CA GLU A 49 24.38 -5.63 -1.14
C GLU A 49 24.39 -7.15 -0.94
N SER A 50 23.26 -7.82 -1.18
CA SER A 50 23.17 -9.29 -1.14
C SER A 50 24.09 -9.95 -2.18
N ILE A 51 24.15 -9.42 -3.40
CA ILE A 51 25.06 -9.92 -4.45
C ILE A 51 26.52 -9.67 -4.07
N THR A 52 26.84 -8.50 -3.53
CA THR A 52 28.20 -8.17 -3.10
C THR A 52 28.67 -9.13 -2.00
N ALA A 53 27.81 -9.37 -1.00
CA ALA A 53 28.07 -10.34 0.07
C ALA A 53 28.27 -11.76 -0.49
N PHE A 54 27.47 -12.17 -1.47
CA PHE A 54 27.62 -13.48 -2.14
C PHE A 54 28.97 -13.63 -2.83
N LYS A 55 29.45 -12.60 -3.53
CA LYS A 55 30.75 -12.62 -4.22
C LYS A 55 31.93 -12.67 -3.26
N ALA A 56 31.80 -12.13 -2.05
CA ALA A 56 32.88 -12.04 -1.09
C ALA A 56 33.20 -13.36 -0.36
N SER A 57 32.25 -14.30 -0.24
CA SER A 57 32.48 -15.56 0.47
C SER A 57 31.52 -16.69 0.00
N PRO A 58 31.84 -17.39 -1.11
CA PRO A 58 30.89 -18.29 -1.77
C PRO A 58 30.68 -19.65 -1.08
N GLN A 59 31.63 -20.14 -0.28
CA GLN A 59 31.68 -21.56 0.12
C GLN A 59 31.32 -21.85 1.60
N ASP A 60 31.52 -20.92 2.54
CA ASP A 60 31.25 -21.16 3.98
C ASP A 60 29.99 -20.46 4.52
N ASN A 61 29.29 -19.68 3.69
CA ASN A 61 28.24 -18.75 4.15
C ASN A 61 26.87 -18.94 3.47
N ALA A 62 26.60 -20.08 2.83
CA ALA A 62 25.34 -20.31 2.11
C ALA A 62 24.10 -20.06 2.98
N GLY A 63 24.11 -20.51 4.24
CA GLY A 63 23.02 -20.27 5.20
C GLY A 63 22.86 -18.79 5.57
N TYR A 64 23.98 -18.09 5.78
CA TYR A 64 23.98 -16.64 6.05
C TYR A 64 23.45 -15.84 4.86
N ILE A 65 23.85 -16.20 3.64
CA ILE A 65 23.40 -15.56 2.39
C ILE A 65 21.89 -15.76 2.20
N VAL A 66 21.40 -16.99 2.39
CA VAL A 66 19.97 -17.29 2.28
C VAL A 66 19.19 -16.53 3.35
N GLY A 67 19.67 -16.50 4.60
CA GLY A 67 19.07 -15.73 5.68
C GLY A 67 19.01 -14.23 5.36
N PHE A 68 20.11 -13.66 4.89
CA PHE A 68 20.20 -12.25 4.49
C PHE A 68 19.25 -11.92 3.33
N ALA A 69 19.18 -12.78 2.31
CA ALA A 69 18.26 -12.61 1.18
C ALA A 69 16.79 -12.69 1.63
N ILE A 70 16.43 -13.63 2.51
CA ILE A 70 15.08 -13.74 3.06
C ILE A 70 14.70 -12.49 3.85
N VAL A 71 15.57 -12.05 4.77
CA VAL A 71 15.35 -10.82 5.55
C VAL A 71 15.24 -9.62 4.62
N GLY A 72 16.09 -9.54 3.60
CA GLY A 72 16.05 -8.51 2.57
C GLY A 72 14.71 -8.46 1.83
N ILE A 73 14.21 -9.61 1.36
CA ILE A 73 12.90 -9.71 0.70
C ILE A 73 11.77 -9.27 1.64
N ILE A 74 11.80 -9.69 2.90
CA ILE A 74 10.78 -9.31 3.90
C ILE A 74 10.79 -7.79 4.11
N ILE A 75 11.97 -7.19 4.30
CA ILE A 75 12.13 -5.75 4.46
C ILE A 75 11.61 -5.04 3.20
N SER A 76 12.05 -5.44 2.01
CA SER A 76 11.56 -4.92 0.73
C SER A 76 10.04 -4.97 0.60
N ALA A 77 9.44 -6.10 0.97
CA ALA A 77 7.99 -6.28 0.96
C ALA A 77 7.29 -5.32 1.93
N ILE A 78 7.87 -5.08 3.12
CA ILE A 78 7.33 -4.13 4.10
C ILE A 78 7.31 -2.70 3.56
N TYR A 79 8.32 -2.27 2.80
CA TYR A 79 8.35 -0.92 2.23
C TYR A 79 7.48 -0.79 0.98
N LEU A 80 7.37 -1.84 0.17
CA LEU A 80 6.75 -1.78 -1.16
C LEU A 80 5.27 -2.21 -1.17
N ALA A 81 4.93 -3.29 -0.47
CA ALA A 81 3.57 -3.83 -0.44
C ALA A 81 2.51 -2.84 0.05
N PRO A 82 2.75 -1.98 1.08
CA PRO A 82 1.75 -1.03 1.55
C PRO A 82 1.24 -0.09 0.47
N ALA A 83 2.14 0.44 -0.36
CA ALA A 83 1.80 1.38 -1.43
C ALA A 83 1.26 0.66 -2.67
N VAL A 84 1.83 -0.47 -3.05
CA VAL A 84 1.36 -1.27 -4.20
C VAL A 84 -0.05 -1.81 -3.96
N LEU A 85 -0.36 -2.33 -2.77
CA LEU A 85 -1.69 -2.85 -2.46
C LEU A 85 -2.75 -1.75 -2.48
N VAL A 86 -2.42 -0.55 -2.00
CA VAL A 86 -3.31 0.62 -2.08
C VAL A 86 -3.51 1.04 -3.53
N TRP A 87 -2.45 1.04 -4.33
CA TRP A 87 -2.49 1.38 -5.76
C TRP A 87 -3.34 0.41 -6.59
N LEU A 88 -3.25 -0.89 -6.28
CA LEU A 88 -4.04 -1.96 -6.88
C LEU A 88 -5.47 -2.04 -6.32
N GLU A 89 -5.89 -1.08 -5.50
CA GLU A 89 -7.25 -0.96 -4.96
C GLU A 89 -7.71 -2.17 -4.13
N VAL A 90 -6.76 -2.92 -3.57
CA VAL A 90 -7.04 -4.18 -2.86
C VAL A 90 -7.90 -3.91 -1.62
N LYS A 91 -9.00 -4.66 -1.45
CA LYS A 91 -10.02 -4.43 -0.39
C LYS A 91 -9.42 -4.35 1.02
N TRP A 92 -8.44 -5.21 1.31
CA TRP A 92 -7.76 -5.27 2.61
C TRP A 92 -6.47 -4.46 2.68
N ALA A 93 -6.11 -3.68 1.65
CA ALA A 93 -4.86 -2.89 1.64
C ALA A 93 -4.73 -1.94 2.84
N ILE A 94 -5.84 -1.31 3.24
CA ILE A 94 -5.84 -0.38 4.36
C ILE A 94 -5.67 -1.14 5.69
N TRP A 95 -6.31 -2.28 5.85
CA TRP A 95 -6.14 -3.12 7.04
C TRP A 95 -4.72 -3.67 7.13
N PHE A 96 -4.15 -4.13 6.02
CA PHE A 96 -2.76 -4.53 5.93
C PHE A 96 -1.82 -3.41 6.40
N ASN A 97 -2.03 -2.18 5.91
CA ASN A 97 -1.25 -1.01 6.33
C ASN A 97 -1.33 -0.74 7.84
N ILE A 98 -2.52 -0.87 8.44
CA ILE A 98 -2.72 -0.70 9.89
C ILE A 98 -1.95 -1.77 10.67
N VAL A 99 -2.01 -3.03 10.24
CA VAL A 99 -1.26 -4.14 10.87
C VAL A 99 0.24 -3.90 10.78
N ILE A 100 0.75 -3.51 9.60
CA ILE A 100 2.17 -3.17 9.42
C ILE A 100 2.58 -2.01 10.33
N ALA A 101 1.76 -0.96 10.44
CA ALA A 101 2.03 0.15 11.35
C ALA A 101 2.14 -0.29 12.81
N ALA A 102 1.21 -1.14 13.27
CA ALA A 102 1.22 -1.69 14.62
C ALA A 102 2.45 -2.58 14.88
N LEU A 103 2.78 -3.48 13.94
CA LEU A 103 3.98 -4.31 14.02
C LEU A 103 5.26 -3.46 14.08
N TRP A 104 5.31 -2.35 13.34
CA TRP A 104 6.43 -1.43 13.39
C TRP A 104 6.60 -0.78 14.77
N VAL A 105 5.52 -0.28 15.36
CA VAL A 105 5.55 0.30 16.71
C VAL A 105 6.04 -0.73 17.74
N VAL A 106 5.56 -1.98 17.65
CA VAL A 106 6.02 -3.07 18.53
C VAL A 106 7.50 -3.37 18.32
N THR A 107 7.97 -3.38 17.07
CA THR A 107 9.38 -3.66 16.74
C THR A 107 10.30 -2.57 17.30
N ILE A 108 9.91 -1.30 17.19
CA ILE A 108 10.67 -0.18 17.77
C ILE A 108 10.69 -0.32 19.29
N ALA A 109 9.53 -0.58 19.93
CA ALA A 109 9.45 -0.72 21.39
C ALA A 109 10.32 -1.87 21.91
N LEU A 110 10.25 -3.05 21.28
CA LEU A 110 11.10 -4.19 21.62
C LEU A 110 12.58 -3.89 21.39
N GLY A 111 12.92 -3.26 20.25
CA GLY A 111 14.27 -2.82 19.97
C GLY A 111 14.80 -1.85 21.04
N THR A 112 13.95 -0.95 21.53
CA THR A 112 14.33 0.01 22.57
C THR A 112 14.54 -0.67 23.93
N ILE A 113 13.73 -1.67 24.25
CA ILE A 113 13.89 -2.46 25.48
C ILE A 113 15.17 -3.30 25.42
N MET A 114 15.48 -3.91 24.27
CA MET A 114 16.59 -4.86 24.13
C MET A 114 17.95 -4.19 23.89
N SER A 115 17.98 -3.14 23.08
CA SER A 115 19.21 -2.51 22.58
C SER A 115 19.34 -1.04 23.00
N GLY A 116 18.42 -0.53 23.82
CA GLY A 116 18.42 0.86 24.25
C GLY A 116 18.07 1.84 23.11
N THR A 117 18.54 3.08 23.23
CA THR A 117 18.18 4.20 22.34
C THR A 117 18.68 4.05 20.91
N ASP A 118 19.65 3.17 20.64
CA ASP A 118 20.19 2.94 19.29
C ASP A 118 19.12 2.35 18.34
N SER A 119 18.12 1.67 18.88
CA SER A 119 16.98 1.19 18.10
C SER A 119 16.08 2.32 17.57
N LEU A 120 16.18 3.54 18.11
CA LEU A 120 15.35 4.68 17.68
C LEU A 120 15.67 5.14 16.25
N TYR A 121 16.88 4.84 15.72
CA TYR A 121 17.21 5.08 14.31
C TYR A 121 16.27 4.35 13.36
N VAL A 122 15.79 3.16 13.74
CA VAL A 122 14.78 2.43 12.98
C VAL A 122 13.45 3.18 12.97
N GLY A 123 13.12 3.85 14.08
CA GLY A 123 11.95 4.72 14.20
C GLY A 123 11.96 5.93 13.29
N VAL A 124 13.11 6.43 12.84
CA VAL A 124 13.18 7.54 11.87
C VAL A 124 12.47 7.17 10.56
N THR A 125 12.54 5.90 10.15
CA THR A 125 11.86 5.43 8.95
C THR A 125 10.33 5.44 9.07
N ILE A 126 9.79 5.38 10.30
CA ILE A 126 8.34 5.43 10.53
C ILE A 126 7.78 6.81 10.21
N ILE A 127 8.56 7.87 10.45
CA ILE A 127 8.14 9.26 10.24
C ILE A 127 7.78 9.47 8.76
N TYR A 128 8.50 8.80 7.86
CA TYR A 128 8.18 8.77 6.44
C TYR A 128 6.82 8.12 6.15
N PHE A 129 6.39 7.10 6.87
CA PHE A 129 5.08 6.47 6.63
C PHE A 129 3.91 7.19 7.30
N ILE A 130 4.14 8.08 8.25
CA ILE A 130 3.06 8.80 8.96
C ILE A 130 2.14 9.57 7.99
N PRO A 131 2.64 10.41 7.06
CA PRO A 131 1.78 11.12 6.12
C PRO A 131 0.99 10.16 5.23
N PHE A 132 1.61 9.04 4.83
CA PHE A 132 0.95 8.02 4.03
C PHE A 132 -0.23 7.40 4.77
N TRP A 133 -0.01 6.92 5.99
CA TRP A 133 -1.06 6.31 6.82
C TRP A 133 -2.16 7.32 7.19
N ALA A 134 -1.79 8.56 7.50
CA ALA A 134 -2.76 9.64 7.75
C ALA A 134 -3.73 9.82 6.58
N GLY A 135 -3.25 9.72 5.34
CA GLY A 135 -4.09 9.79 4.13
C GLY A 135 -4.96 8.55 3.89
N LEU A 136 -4.58 7.37 4.40
CA LEU A 136 -5.35 6.14 4.23
C LEU A 136 -6.62 6.10 5.10
N PHE A 137 -6.62 6.73 6.28
CA PHE A 137 -7.80 6.78 7.16
C PHE A 137 -9.04 7.43 6.52
N PRO A 138 -8.97 8.64 5.92
CA PRO A 138 -10.11 9.22 5.22
C PRO A 138 -10.45 8.44 3.95
N LEU A 139 -9.46 7.84 3.28
CA LEU A 139 -9.67 6.98 2.11
C LEU A 139 -10.52 5.75 2.47
N ARG A 140 -10.26 5.11 3.63
CA ARG A 140 -11.06 3.98 4.15
C ARG A 140 -12.53 4.33 4.24
N ARG A 141 -12.84 5.49 4.84
CA ARG A 141 -14.22 5.96 5.00
C ARG A 141 -14.89 6.14 3.63
N ARG A 142 -14.18 6.71 2.65
CA ARG A 142 -14.68 6.88 1.27
C ARG A 142 -14.91 5.54 0.57
N TRP A 143 -13.95 4.61 0.65
CA TRP A 143 -14.08 3.26 0.09
C TRP A 143 -15.23 2.47 0.70
N SER A 144 -15.49 2.62 2.01
CA SER A 144 -16.62 1.96 2.67
C SER A 144 -17.96 2.59 2.29
N LYS A 145 -18.04 3.91 2.17
CA LYS A 145 -19.29 4.60 1.85
C LYS A 145 -19.72 4.35 0.41
N GLU A 146 -18.82 4.46 -0.56
CA GLU A 146 -19.16 4.25 -1.97
C GLU A 146 -19.39 2.78 -2.34
N ALA A 147 -18.84 1.84 -1.59
CA ALA A 147 -19.17 0.42 -1.74
C ALA A 147 -20.58 0.07 -1.23
N ILE A 148 -21.16 0.89 -0.32
CA ILE A 148 -22.49 0.69 0.27
C ILE A 148 -23.54 1.55 -0.43
N SER A 149 -23.18 2.79 -0.81
CA SER A 149 -23.98 3.61 -1.70
C SER A 149 -23.75 3.17 -3.14
N GLY A 150 -24.31 2.03 -3.50
CA GLY A 150 -24.59 1.76 -4.91
C GLY A 150 -25.36 2.94 -5.53
N PRO A 151 -25.33 3.09 -6.87
CA PRO A 151 -25.95 4.20 -7.59
C PRO A 151 -27.40 4.52 -7.18
N THR A 152 -28.10 3.52 -6.64
CA THR A 152 -29.47 3.55 -6.13
C THR A 152 -29.74 4.67 -5.12
N LEU A 153 -28.83 4.94 -4.16
CA LEU A 153 -29.08 5.95 -3.12
C LEU A 153 -28.85 7.40 -3.57
N ARG A 154 -28.03 7.62 -4.62
CA ARG A 154 -27.77 8.96 -5.16
C ARG A 154 -28.87 9.41 -6.13
N LYS A 155 -29.47 8.47 -6.88
CA LYS A 155 -30.67 8.73 -7.71
C LYS A 155 -31.88 9.13 -6.86
N LEU A 156 -32.10 8.47 -5.72
CA LEU A 156 -33.22 8.76 -4.81
C LEU A 156 -33.13 10.14 -4.13
N ARG A 157 -31.91 10.69 -3.99
CA ARG A 157 -31.70 11.99 -3.31
C ARG A 157 -31.68 13.18 -4.26
N GLY A 158 -31.61 12.96 -5.57
CA GLY A 158 -31.72 13.99 -6.61
C GLY A 158 -33.14 14.12 -7.19
N GLN A 159 -34.09 13.33 -6.70
CA GLN A 159 -35.51 13.33 -7.10
C GLN A 159 -36.45 13.79 -5.97
N LEU A 160 -35.90 14.27 -4.86
CA LEU A 160 -36.59 14.97 -3.78
C LEU A 160 -36.09 16.41 -3.73
#